data_AF-A0A3E2YNM6-F1
#
_entry.id   AF-A0A3E2YNM6-F1
#
_cell.length_a   1.000
_cell.length_b   1.000
_cell.length_c   1.000
_cell.angle_alpha   90.00
_cell.angle_beta   90.00
_cell.angle_gamma   90.00
#
_symmetry.space_group_name_H-M   'P 1'
#
loop_
_entity.id
_entity.type
_entity.pdbx_description
1 polymer ?
#
loop_
_entity_poly.entity_id
_entity_poly.type
_entity_poly.pdbx_seq_one_letter_code
_entity_poly.pdbx_strand_id
1 'polypeptide(L)'
;MPHSGRAPEILTKRSLVAVSHAIESAALATTEDRPLVLVALFQRMPYFDRERAVYEQIAASGAVTVVGVVGQRPTGLPDGVHGVALEETEDLAREWSVVALTPRFGAALVAYDRAEVEPAATLESGRLFDGRWGFRRDEALHEVLRLRDRLADRLPGAARAAVDDVLARVRDLPATPGEARGEAALRLMFSRAGRPARARWTAGSGPGDRSRGTGVGAAEGVAPLLDESGMRRWTGADGITASGTLPVALIGVRVDEPAGAPERFGRRSAAREAQAVIGAVTAPLRPVDRAVRLSDQEYLLILPALTEEQAVTVAGQLHEAVGGLARSYPFVAFAVHAAVTVTARRPLPVADVRHAVGWAAREGVPVARLAPETAEAPVG
;
A
#
# COMPACT_ATOMS: atom_id res chain seq x y z
N MET A 1 0.86 35.57 -0.26
CA MET A 1 1.93 35.34 0.72
C MET A 1 2.65 34.05 0.37
N PRO A 2 3.98 33.98 0.46
CA PRO A 2 4.71 32.79 0.04
C PRO A 2 4.39 31.64 1.00
N HIS A 3 4.08 30.47 0.43
CA HIS A 3 3.89 29.21 1.14
C HIS A 3 4.96 29.05 2.21
N SER A 4 4.59 29.05 3.49
CA SER A 4 5.36 28.40 4.56
C SER A 4 5.28 26.87 4.42
N GLY A 5 5.27 26.37 3.19
CA GLY A 5 5.09 24.97 2.85
C GLY A 5 6.44 24.29 2.84
N ARG A 6 6.82 23.71 3.98
CA ARG A 6 7.95 22.79 4.06
C ARG A 6 7.83 21.74 2.96
N ALA A 7 8.96 21.40 2.32
CA ALA A 7 8.98 20.38 1.28
C ALA A 7 8.41 19.05 1.82
N PRO A 8 7.58 18.33 1.04
CA PRO A 8 7.08 17.03 1.43
C PRO A 8 8.24 16.06 1.70
N GLU A 9 8.05 15.18 2.68
CA GLU A 9 9.00 14.12 3.02
C GLU A 9 8.42 12.74 2.69
N ILE A 10 9.30 11.78 2.36
CA ILE A 10 8.88 10.40 2.08
C ILE A 10 8.56 9.71 3.41
N LEU A 11 7.29 9.34 3.58
CA LEU A 11 6.75 8.65 4.74
C LEU A 11 6.31 7.23 4.38
N THR A 12 6.45 6.31 5.33
CA THR A 12 5.87 4.97 5.25
C THR A 12 4.46 4.97 5.82
N LYS A 13 3.65 3.95 5.50
CA LYS A 13 2.33 3.78 6.12
C LYS A 13 2.38 3.78 7.65
N ARG A 14 3.39 3.13 8.24
CA ARG A 14 3.59 3.11 9.70
C ARG A 14 3.80 4.53 10.25
N SER A 15 4.58 5.35 9.56
CA SER A 15 4.79 6.75 9.94
C SER A 15 3.49 7.55 9.90
N LEU A 16 2.67 7.38 8.85
CA LEU A 16 1.36 8.04 8.74
C LEU A 16 0.41 7.65 9.87
N VAL A 17 0.31 6.36 10.17
CA VAL A 17 -0.55 5.86 11.28
C VAL A 17 -0.08 6.45 12.61
N ALA A 18 1.22 6.45 12.89
CA ALA A 18 1.76 7.01 14.13
C ALA A 18 1.47 8.51 14.29
N VAL A 19 1.60 9.30 13.21
CA VAL A 19 1.26 10.73 13.24
C VAL A 19 -0.25 10.94 13.37
N SER A 20 -1.07 10.16 12.66
CA SER A 20 -2.54 10.21 12.75
C SER A 20 -3.00 9.97 14.19
N HIS A 21 -2.52 8.90 14.81
CA HIS A 21 -2.82 8.57 16.22
C HIS A 21 -2.34 9.66 17.19
N ALA A 22 -1.20 10.31 16.91
CA ALA A 22 -0.72 11.43 17.73
C ALA A 22 -1.65 12.66 17.62
N ILE A 23 -2.16 12.96 16.43
CA ILE A 23 -3.13 14.05 16.21
C ILE A 23 -4.46 13.73 16.91
N GLU A 24 -4.99 12.53 16.73
CA GLU A 24 -6.24 12.07 17.36
C GLU A 24 -6.13 12.07 18.90
N SER A 25 -5.01 11.59 19.44
CA SER A 25 -4.75 11.62 20.88
C SER A 25 -4.69 13.06 21.41
N ALA A 26 -4.06 13.98 20.68
CA ALA A 26 -4.01 15.40 21.04
C ALA A 26 -5.41 16.05 20.98
N ALA A 27 -6.22 15.69 19.99
CA ALA A 27 -7.60 16.16 19.89
C ALA A 27 -8.43 15.72 21.11
N LEU A 28 -8.29 14.47 21.55
CA LEU A 28 -8.97 13.94 22.75
C LEU A 28 -8.48 14.56 24.06
N ALA A 29 -7.21 14.95 24.14
CA ALA A 29 -6.66 15.63 25.32
C ALA A 29 -7.18 17.07 25.51
N THR A 30 -7.83 17.63 24.48
CA THR A 30 -8.21 19.04 24.44
C THR A 30 -9.64 19.25 24.97
N THR A 31 -9.80 19.34 26.28
CA THR A 31 -11.14 19.53 26.90
C THR A 31 -11.55 20.99 27.05
N GLU A 32 -10.60 21.93 27.19
CA GLU A 32 -10.87 23.34 27.49
C GLU A 32 -10.89 24.25 26.25
N ASP A 33 -10.31 23.82 25.13
CA ASP A 33 -10.13 24.67 23.94
C ASP A 33 -11.21 24.46 22.87
N ARG A 34 -12.46 24.23 23.27
CA ARG A 34 -13.58 24.05 22.31
C ARG A 34 -13.98 25.38 21.64
N PRO A 35 -14.54 25.36 20.42
CA PRO A 35 -14.93 24.20 19.61
C PRO A 35 -13.75 23.56 18.85
N LEU A 36 -13.86 22.25 18.58
CA LEU A 36 -12.89 21.44 17.82
C LEU A 36 -13.52 21.02 16.48
N VAL A 37 -12.75 21.17 15.39
CA VAL A 37 -13.01 20.48 14.12
C VAL A 37 -11.96 19.40 13.90
N LEU A 38 -12.42 18.21 13.50
CA LEU A 38 -11.57 17.12 13.02
C LEU A 38 -12.00 16.75 11.60
N VAL A 39 -11.06 16.69 10.67
CA VAL A 39 -11.29 16.17 9.31
C VAL A 39 -10.32 15.02 9.07
N ALA A 40 -10.84 13.85 8.71
CA ALA A 40 -10.03 12.70 8.34
C ALA A 40 -10.47 12.10 7.00
N LEU A 41 -9.51 11.77 6.14
CA LEU A 41 -9.75 11.15 4.84
C LEU A 41 -9.17 9.73 4.84
N PHE A 42 -10.02 8.76 4.52
CA PHE A 42 -9.67 7.36 4.42
C PHE A 42 -9.76 6.89 2.99
N GLN A 43 -8.68 6.27 2.52
CA GLN A 43 -8.62 5.75 1.16
C GLN A 43 -9.59 4.58 0.91
N ARG A 44 -10.14 3.93 1.95
CA ARG A 44 -11.19 2.89 1.86
C ARG A 44 -11.93 2.73 3.19
N MET A 45 -13.15 2.19 3.13
CA MET A 45 -13.99 1.94 4.31
C MET A 45 -13.36 1.05 5.39
N PRO A 46 -12.68 -0.07 5.07
CA PRO A 46 -12.11 -0.92 6.11
C PRO A 46 -11.00 -0.25 6.95
N TYR A 47 -10.42 0.86 6.48
CA TYR A 47 -9.51 1.66 7.29
C TYR A 47 -10.27 2.50 8.32
N PHE A 48 -11.40 3.10 7.91
CA PHE A 48 -12.26 3.82 8.84
C PHE A 48 -12.89 2.88 9.88
N ASP A 49 -13.35 1.69 9.49
CA ASP A 49 -14.00 0.76 10.41
C ASP A 49 -13.12 0.35 11.60
N ARG A 50 -11.80 0.29 11.40
CA ARG A 50 -10.82 -0.01 12.46
C ARG A 50 -10.69 1.12 13.47
N GLU A 51 -10.77 2.36 13.00
CA GLU A 51 -10.58 3.56 13.83
C GLU A 51 -11.93 4.13 14.31
N ARG A 52 -13.07 3.57 13.89
CA ARG A 52 -14.43 4.08 14.14
C ARG A 52 -14.67 4.49 15.59
N ALA A 53 -14.22 3.68 16.55
CA ALA A 53 -14.37 3.95 17.98
C ALA A 53 -13.63 5.22 18.44
N VAL A 54 -12.49 5.55 17.84
CA VAL A 54 -11.73 6.78 18.13
C VAL A 54 -12.51 8.00 17.64
N TYR A 55 -13.06 7.93 16.43
CA TYR A 55 -13.85 9.02 15.84
C TYR A 55 -15.17 9.25 16.58
N GLU A 56 -15.79 8.18 17.08
CA GLU A 56 -16.94 8.26 17.99
C GLU A 56 -16.58 9.02 19.28
N GLN A 57 -15.45 8.69 19.91
CA GLN A 57 -15.00 9.39 21.13
C GLN A 57 -14.71 10.87 20.86
N ILE A 58 -14.09 11.20 19.73
CA ILE A 58 -13.81 12.59 19.35
C ILE A 58 -15.13 13.34 19.13
N ALA A 59 -16.08 12.77 18.37
CA ALA A 59 -17.39 13.39 18.16
C ALA A 59 -18.16 13.58 19.48
N ALA A 60 -18.15 12.59 20.38
CA ALA A 60 -18.77 12.66 21.70
C ALA A 60 -18.18 13.76 22.60
N SER A 61 -16.95 14.21 22.34
CA SER A 61 -16.36 15.38 23.01
C SER A 61 -16.97 16.73 22.59
N GLY A 62 -17.89 16.72 21.62
CA GLY A 62 -18.49 17.92 21.03
C GLY A 62 -17.71 18.45 19.82
N ALA A 63 -16.84 17.64 19.23
CA ALA A 63 -16.10 17.99 18.03
C ALA A 63 -16.98 17.85 16.78
N VAL A 64 -16.83 18.78 15.84
CA VAL A 64 -17.37 18.64 14.49
C VAL A 64 -16.44 17.70 13.73
N THR A 65 -16.89 16.46 13.50
CA THR A 65 -16.03 15.42 12.94
C THR A 65 -16.46 15.10 11.51
N VAL A 66 -15.57 15.29 10.54
CA VAL A 66 -15.80 14.99 9.12
C VAL A 66 -14.93 13.82 8.70
N VAL A 67 -15.54 12.81 8.10
CA VAL A 67 -14.86 11.60 7.61
C VAL A 67 -15.11 11.44 6.11
N GLY A 68 -14.07 11.58 5.30
CA GLY A 68 -14.10 11.25 3.88
C GLY A 68 -13.71 9.80 3.63
N VAL A 69 -14.46 9.07 2.80
CA VAL A 69 -14.12 7.70 2.38
C VAL A 69 -14.26 7.56 0.87
N VAL A 70 -13.26 6.94 0.24
CA VAL A 70 -13.23 6.70 -1.20
C VAL A 70 -14.12 5.54 -1.63
N GLY A 71 -14.84 5.72 -2.74
CA GLY A 71 -15.59 4.70 -3.48
C GLY A 71 -16.96 4.37 -2.91
N GLN A 72 -17.28 4.82 -1.70
CA GLN A 72 -18.60 4.61 -1.10
C GLN A 72 -18.93 5.68 -0.05
N ARG A 73 -20.23 5.95 0.13
CA ARG A 73 -20.70 6.75 1.26
C ARG A 73 -20.53 5.95 2.55
N PRO A 74 -19.89 6.50 3.60
CA PRO A 74 -19.78 5.79 4.87
C PRO A 74 -21.17 5.53 5.49
N THR A 75 -21.42 4.29 5.92
CA THR A 75 -22.68 3.87 6.55
C THR A 75 -22.50 3.57 8.03
N GLY A 76 -23.57 3.81 8.82
CA GLY A 76 -23.59 3.55 10.26
C GLY A 76 -22.64 4.45 11.04
N LEU A 77 -22.47 5.70 10.62
CA LEU A 77 -21.57 6.63 11.29
C LEU A 77 -22.04 6.90 12.73
N PRO A 78 -21.10 7.05 13.69
CA PRO A 78 -21.43 7.48 15.03
C PRO A 78 -22.11 8.87 15.04
N ASP A 79 -22.89 9.13 16.07
CA ASP A 79 -23.51 10.45 16.26
C ASP A 79 -22.44 11.55 16.31
N GLY A 80 -22.68 12.65 15.58
CA GLY A 80 -21.73 13.75 15.45
C GLY A 80 -20.60 13.56 14.43
N VAL A 81 -20.54 12.39 13.76
CA VAL A 81 -19.64 12.14 12.63
C VAL A 81 -20.37 12.36 11.30
N HIS A 82 -19.79 13.20 10.45
CA HIS A 82 -20.32 13.54 9.13
C HIS A 82 -19.50 12.88 8.03
N GLY A 83 -20.11 11.93 7.32
CA GLY A 83 -19.46 11.19 6.25
C GLY A 83 -19.56 11.88 4.90
N VAL A 84 -18.46 11.87 4.14
CA VAL A 84 -18.39 12.31 2.75
C VAL A 84 -17.88 11.17 1.89
N ALA A 85 -18.59 10.90 0.78
CA ALA A 85 -18.10 10.00 -0.25
C ALA A 85 -17.08 10.74 -1.14
N LEU A 86 -15.95 10.11 -1.40
CA LEU A 86 -14.95 10.55 -2.37
C LEU A 86 -14.98 9.64 -3.60
N GLU A 87 -14.87 10.21 -4.78
CA GLU A 87 -14.80 9.48 -6.05
C GLU A 87 -13.40 8.87 -6.23
N GLU A 88 -13.30 7.66 -6.80
CA GLU A 88 -11.99 7.00 -6.98
C GLU A 88 -11.04 7.77 -7.91
N THR A 89 -11.58 8.62 -8.77
CA THR A 89 -10.85 9.37 -9.79
C THR A 89 -10.39 10.75 -9.33
N GLU A 90 -10.87 11.24 -8.18
CA GLU A 90 -10.52 12.58 -7.71
C GLU A 90 -9.20 12.60 -6.92
N ASP A 91 -8.52 13.75 -6.89
CA ASP A 91 -7.21 13.89 -6.22
C ASP A 91 -7.24 13.47 -4.75
N LEU A 92 -8.34 13.78 -4.05
CA LEU A 92 -8.52 13.42 -2.63
C LEU A 92 -8.54 11.91 -2.38
N ALA A 93 -8.81 11.09 -3.40
CA ALA A 93 -8.80 9.63 -3.23
C ALA A 93 -7.40 9.08 -2.94
N ARG A 94 -6.35 9.78 -3.39
CA ARG A 94 -4.95 9.43 -3.12
C ARG A 94 -4.41 10.11 -1.87
N GLU A 95 -5.18 11.01 -1.28
CA GLU A 95 -4.82 11.79 -0.11
C GLU A 95 -5.19 11.03 1.19
N TRP A 96 -4.22 10.92 2.09
CA TRP A 96 -4.41 10.58 3.49
C TRP A 96 -4.29 11.87 4.29
N SER A 97 -5.38 12.30 4.93
CA SER A 97 -5.37 13.51 5.74
C SER A 97 -6.00 13.27 7.09
N VAL A 98 -5.38 13.83 8.15
CA VAL A 98 -5.95 13.94 9.49
C VAL A 98 -5.61 15.33 9.99
N VAL A 99 -6.63 16.16 10.19
CA VAL A 99 -6.47 17.56 10.58
C VAL A 99 -7.36 17.84 11.78
N ALA A 100 -6.77 18.34 12.87
CA ALA A 100 -7.46 18.76 14.07
C ALA A 100 -7.22 20.25 14.29
N LEU A 101 -8.26 21.01 14.60
CA LEU A 101 -8.15 22.45 14.80
C LEU A 101 -9.12 22.94 15.87
N THR A 102 -8.59 23.74 16.78
CA THR A 102 -9.32 24.51 17.79
C THR A 102 -8.77 25.95 17.81
N PRO A 103 -9.42 26.88 18.53
CA PRO A 103 -8.87 28.21 18.74
C PRO A 103 -7.45 28.24 19.33
N ARG A 104 -6.97 27.21 20.03
CA ARG A 104 -5.66 27.21 20.72
C ARG A 104 -4.71 26.08 20.36
N PHE A 105 -5.17 25.10 19.59
CA PHE A 105 -4.41 23.95 19.12
C PHE A 105 -4.69 23.70 17.65
N GLY A 106 -3.68 23.27 16.90
CA GLY A 106 -3.91 22.68 15.60
C GLY A 106 -2.80 21.72 15.21
N ALA A 107 -3.19 20.67 14.51
CA ALA A 107 -2.27 19.72 13.93
C ALA A 107 -2.82 19.21 12.61
N ALA A 108 -1.93 18.94 11.67
CA ALA A 108 -2.28 18.46 10.35
C ALA A 108 -1.31 17.36 9.93
N LEU A 109 -1.85 16.35 9.26
CA LEU A 109 -1.15 15.41 8.42
C LEU A 109 -1.86 15.43 7.07
N VAL A 110 -1.09 15.60 6.00
CA VAL A 110 -1.54 15.46 4.61
C VAL A 110 -0.47 14.68 3.86
N ALA A 111 -0.84 13.55 3.27
CA ALA A 111 0.08 12.71 2.53
C ALA A 111 -0.57 12.13 1.27
N TYR A 112 0.19 12.05 0.18
CA TYR A 112 -0.26 11.49 -1.08
C TYR A 112 0.42 10.15 -1.35
N ASP A 113 -0.35 9.15 -1.72
CA ASP A 113 0.19 7.85 -2.16
C ASP A 113 1.01 8.01 -3.44
N ARG A 114 2.27 7.60 -3.40
CA ARG A 114 3.16 7.62 -4.57
C ARG A 114 2.92 6.45 -5.52
N ALA A 115 2.12 5.47 -5.11
CA ALA A 115 2.04 4.17 -5.77
C ALA A 115 3.42 3.49 -5.91
N GLU A 116 4.32 3.78 -4.96
CA GLU A 116 5.65 3.20 -4.84
C GLU A 116 5.75 2.34 -3.58
N VAL A 117 6.67 1.38 -3.59
CA VAL A 117 6.90 0.47 -2.46
C VAL A 117 8.38 0.27 -2.15
N GLU A 118 8.68 0.13 -0.86
CA GLU A 118 9.96 -0.37 -0.35
C GLU A 118 9.83 -1.81 0.19
N PRO A 119 10.94 -2.57 0.30
CA PRO A 119 10.89 -3.92 0.84
C PRO A 119 10.35 -3.95 2.28
N ALA A 120 9.28 -4.72 2.49
CA ALA A 120 8.63 -4.83 3.79
C ALA A 120 7.94 -6.19 3.99
N ALA A 121 7.44 -6.43 5.21
CA ALA A 121 6.83 -7.69 5.62
C ALA A 121 5.49 -7.94 4.92
N THR A 122 4.79 -6.87 4.56
CA THR A 122 3.59 -6.90 3.73
C THR A 122 3.71 -5.83 2.66
N LEU A 123 3.02 -6.01 1.54
CA LEU A 123 2.97 -5.06 0.45
C LEU A 123 2.61 -3.64 0.91
N GLU A 124 1.78 -3.55 1.94
CA GLU A 124 1.21 -2.28 2.39
C GLU A 124 1.94 -1.60 3.51
N SER A 125 2.64 -2.36 4.35
CA SER A 125 3.66 -1.76 5.20
C SER A 125 4.78 -1.10 4.39
N GLY A 126 4.99 -1.55 3.14
CA GLY A 126 6.02 -1.03 2.24
C GLY A 126 5.60 0.19 1.42
N ARG A 127 4.34 0.62 1.44
CA ARG A 127 3.90 1.79 0.64
C ARG A 127 4.56 3.08 1.09
N LEU A 128 4.91 3.89 0.09
CA LEU A 128 5.55 5.19 0.25
C LEU A 128 4.57 6.32 -0.08
N PHE A 129 4.68 7.40 0.70
CA PHE A 129 3.81 8.56 0.60
C PHE A 129 4.64 9.83 0.62
N ASP A 130 4.25 10.83 -0.17
CA ASP A 130 4.78 12.18 -0.05
C ASP A 130 3.92 12.94 0.96
N GLY A 131 4.47 13.21 2.14
CA GLY A 131 3.72 13.71 3.28
C GLY A 131 4.25 15.02 3.87
N ARG A 132 3.33 15.78 4.45
CA ARG A 132 3.58 16.92 5.32
C ARG A 132 2.78 16.73 6.59
N TRP A 133 3.39 16.96 7.74
CA TRP A 133 2.69 16.97 9.01
C TRP A 133 3.26 18.02 9.95
N GLY A 134 2.47 18.50 10.90
CA GLY A 134 2.87 19.54 11.85
C GLY A 134 1.86 19.66 13.00
N PHE A 135 2.28 20.34 14.06
CA PHE A 135 1.46 20.61 15.25
C PHE A 135 1.32 22.11 15.48
N ARG A 136 1.16 22.84 14.37
CA ARG A 136 0.99 24.28 14.33
C ARG A 136 -0.42 24.63 13.91
N ARG A 137 -1.01 25.61 14.60
CA ARG A 137 -2.39 26.02 14.36
C ARG A 137 -2.56 26.71 13.00
N ASP A 138 -1.57 27.47 12.55
CA ASP A 138 -1.61 28.10 11.24
C ASP A 138 -1.61 27.06 10.11
N GLU A 139 -0.77 26.02 10.18
CA GLU A 139 -0.76 24.93 9.21
C GLU A 139 -2.10 24.18 9.19
N ALA A 140 -2.63 23.82 10.36
CA ALA A 140 -3.94 23.18 10.46
C ALA A 140 -5.08 24.06 9.93
N LEU A 141 -5.06 25.36 10.21
CA LEU A 141 -6.04 26.31 9.67
C LEU A 141 -6.04 26.32 8.14
N HIS A 142 -4.88 26.34 7.50
CA HIS A 142 -4.78 26.30 6.04
C HIS A 142 -5.38 25.00 5.48
N GLU A 143 -5.08 23.86 6.10
CA GLU A 143 -5.57 22.56 5.63
C GLU A 143 -7.08 22.39 5.90
N VAL A 144 -7.62 22.87 7.03
CA VAL A 144 -9.07 22.89 7.26
C VAL A 144 -9.78 23.77 6.24
N LEU A 145 -9.25 24.96 5.93
CA LEU A 145 -9.84 25.83 4.90
C LEU A 145 -9.86 25.13 3.53
N ARG A 146 -8.74 24.52 3.12
CA ARG A 146 -8.65 23.78 1.86
C ARG A 146 -9.66 22.63 1.80
N LEU A 147 -9.73 21.81 2.86
CA LEU A 147 -10.62 20.65 2.91
C LEU A 147 -12.09 21.08 3.00
N ARG A 148 -12.40 22.12 3.77
CA ARG A 148 -13.74 22.70 3.84
C ARG A 148 -14.21 23.13 2.47
N ASP A 149 -13.38 23.81 1.68
CA ASP A 149 -13.74 24.26 0.34
C ASP A 149 -13.88 23.09 -0.65
N ARG A 150 -13.01 22.07 -0.57
CA ARG A 150 -13.10 20.87 -1.41
C ARG A 150 -14.31 19.99 -1.11
N LEU A 151 -14.77 19.97 0.15
CA LEU A 151 -15.89 19.14 0.61
C LEU A 151 -17.20 19.94 0.73
N ALA A 152 -17.18 21.24 0.45
CA ALA A 152 -18.23 22.20 0.82
C ALA A 152 -19.64 21.79 0.40
N ASP A 153 -19.80 21.31 -0.84
CA ASP A 153 -21.10 20.95 -1.41
C ASP A 153 -21.56 19.54 -1.00
N ARG A 154 -20.67 18.77 -0.36
CA ARG A 154 -20.93 17.41 0.11
C ARG A 154 -21.23 17.34 1.61
N LEU A 155 -20.93 18.40 2.35
CA LEU A 155 -21.17 18.49 3.80
C LEU A 155 -22.62 18.90 4.11
N PRO A 156 -23.27 18.28 5.10
CA PRO A 156 -24.53 18.79 5.62
C PRO A 156 -24.41 20.24 6.10
N GLY A 157 -25.45 21.06 5.90
CA GLY A 157 -25.42 22.49 6.25
C GLY A 157 -25.06 22.77 7.71
N ALA A 158 -25.53 21.94 8.64
CA ALA A 158 -25.18 22.05 10.06
C ALA A 158 -23.69 21.78 10.33
N ALA A 159 -23.11 20.76 9.69
CA ALA A 159 -21.69 20.45 9.80
C ALA A 159 -20.85 21.59 9.24
N ARG A 160 -21.21 22.10 8.05
CA ARG A 160 -20.54 23.23 7.41
C ARG A 160 -20.56 24.48 8.29
N ALA A 161 -21.72 24.83 8.86
CA ALA A 161 -21.84 25.96 9.77
C ALA A 161 -20.97 25.81 11.02
N ALA A 162 -20.88 24.60 11.58
CA ALA A 162 -20.09 24.33 12.76
C ALA A 162 -18.57 24.36 12.47
N VAL A 163 -18.12 23.90 11.30
CA VAL A 163 -16.74 24.11 10.82
C VAL A 163 -16.44 25.61 10.66
N ASP A 164 -17.37 26.36 10.05
CA ASP A 164 -17.21 27.80 9.81
C ASP A 164 -17.13 28.60 11.14
N ASP A 165 -17.83 28.18 12.21
CA ASP A 165 -17.70 28.76 13.56
C ASP A 165 -16.29 28.55 14.15
N VAL A 166 -15.73 27.34 14.05
CA VAL A 166 -14.35 27.07 14.51
C VAL A 166 -13.36 27.95 13.75
N LEU A 167 -13.50 28.02 12.42
CA LEU A 167 -12.63 28.81 11.55
C LEU A 167 -12.64 30.31 11.89
N ALA A 168 -13.82 30.86 12.21
CA ALA A 168 -13.95 32.25 12.62
C ALA A 168 -13.14 32.55 13.89
N ARG A 169 -13.29 31.71 14.93
CA ARG A 169 -12.60 31.90 16.22
C ARG A 169 -11.09 31.76 16.15
N VAL A 170 -10.58 30.90 15.27
CA VAL A 170 -9.14 30.69 15.09
C VAL A 170 -8.46 31.89 14.45
N ARG A 171 -9.10 32.53 13.46
CA ARG A 171 -8.53 33.68 12.73
C ARG A 171 -8.21 34.88 13.63
N ASP A 172 -8.90 34.97 14.75
CA ASP A 172 -8.70 36.05 15.74
C ASP A 172 -7.49 35.81 16.66
N LEU A 173 -6.86 34.62 16.59
CA LEU A 173 -5.74 34.24 17.46
C LEU A 173 -4.49 33.91 16.61
N PRO A 174 -3.36 34.62 16.78
CA PRO A 174 -2.12 34.33 16.04
C PRO A 174 -1.38 33.13 16.66
N ALA A 175 -0.74 32.32 15.80
CA ALA A 175 0.04 31.15 16.23
C ALA A 175 1.16 31.57 17.19
N THR A 176 1.41 30.76 18.22
CA THR A 176 2.38 31.09 19.26
C THR A 176 3.77 30.54 18.92
N PRO A 177 4.86 31.20 19.35
CA PRO A 177 6.22 30.64 19.24
C PRO A 177 6.39 29.29 19.98
N GLY A 178 5.49 28.96 20.91
CA GLY A 178 5.48 27.66 21.61
C GLY A 178 5.17 26.50 20.66
N GLU A 179 4.23 26.68 19.73
CA GLU A 179 3.85 25.66 18.73
C GLU A 179 5.04 25.27 17.86
N ALA A 180 5.80 26.25 17.36
CA ALA A 180 6.99 26.00 16.54
C ALA A 180 8.08 25.23 17.31
N ARG A 181 8.28 25.54 18.60
CA ARG A 181 9.26 24.82 19.45
C ARG A 181 8.79 23.40 19.76
N GLY A 182 7.50 23.23 20.05
CA GLY A 182 6.88 21.92 20.28
C GLY A 182 6.99 21.02 19.05
N GLU A 183 6.65 21.53 17.86
CA GLU A 183 6.80 20.80 16.61
C GLU A 183 8.27 20.39 16.38
N ALA A 184 9.23 21.31 16.58
CA ALA A 184 10.64 20.99 16.40
C ALA A 184 11.09 19.83 17.30
N ALA A 185 10.61 19.78 18.55
CA ALA A 185 10.88 18.67 19.47
C ALA A 185 10.23 17.36 19.00
N LEU A 186 8.96 17.38 18.58
CA LEU A 186 8.25 16.20 18.07
C LEU A 186 8.95 15.63 16.82
N ARG A 187 9.40 16.48 15.90
CA ARG A 187 10.15 16.05 14.71
C ARG A 187 11.48 15.40 15.06
N LEU A 188 12.20 15.95 16.04
CA LEU A 188 13.44 15.34 16.51
C LEU A 188 13.17 13.93 17.06
N MET A 189 12.13 13.75 17.86
CA MET A 189 11.73 12.43 18.38
C MET A 189 11.33 11.47 17.25
N PHE A 190 10.53 11.94 16.30
CA PHE A 190 10.08 11.14 15.16
C PHE A 190 11.26 10.67 14.28
N SER A 191 12.20 11.57 13.99
CA SER A 191 13.41 11.27 13.21
C SER A 191 14.32 10.23 13.88
N ARG A 192 14.33 10.18 15.22
CA ARG A 192 15.06 9.17 15.99
C ARG A 192 14.34 7.82 16.00
N ALA A 193 13.02 7.83 16.13
CA ALA A 193 12.19 6.62 16.14
C ALA A 193 12.16 5.90 14.77
N GLY A 194 12.36 6.63 13.65
CA GLY A 194 12.38 6.06 12.30
C GLY A 194 13.67 5.33 11.89
N ARG A 195 14.82 5.59 12.55
CA ARG A 195 16.11 4.96 12.21
C ARG A 195 16.19 3.43 12.42
N PRO A 196 15.68 2.83 13.50
CA PRO A 196 15.80 1.38 13.71
C PRO A 196 14.93 0.53 12.75
N ALA A 197 13.92 1.09 12.09
CA ALA A 197 13.07 0.34 11.16
C ALA A 197 13.74 0.11 9.79
N ARG A 198 14.49 1.09 9.27
CA ARG A 198 15.21 0.97 7.98
C ARG A 198 16.43 0.05 8.07
N ALA A 199 17.17 0.12 9.19
CA ALA A 199 18.36 -0.71 9.42
C ALA A 199 18.04 -2.21 9.63
N ARG A 200 16.83 -2.54 10.10
CA ARG A 200 16.45 -3.92 10.43
C ARG A 200 16.08 -4.77 9.20
N TRP A 201 15.73 -4.14 8.08
CA TRP A 201 15.56 -4.82 6.78
C TRP A 201 16.89 -5.03 6.06
N THR A 202 17.82 -4.08 6.16
CA THR A 202 19.19 -4.27 5.67
C THR A 202 19.98 -5.28 6.51
N ALA A 203 19.66 -5.42 7.80
CA ALA A 203 20.33 -6.34 8.73
C ALA A 203 19.55 -7.63 9.03
N GLY A 204 18.39 -7.85 8.40
CA GLY A 204 17.55 -9.05 8.58
C GLY A 204 18.15 -10.32 7.95
N SER A 205 19.27 -10.19 7.25
CA SER A 205 20.09 -11.28 6.71
C SER A 205 21.35 -11.50 7.57
N GLY A 206 21.17 -11.81 8.87
CA GLY A 206 22.27 -12.07 9.81
C GLY A 206 21.83 -12.92 11.01
N PRO A 207 22.67 -13.82 11.53
CA PRO A 207 22.24 -15.12 12.05
C PRO A 207 21.86 -15.08 13.54
N GLY A 208 20.68 -15.60 13.88
CA GLY A 208 20.32 -15.68 15.30
C GLY A 208 18.92 -16.17 15.64
N ASP A 209 18.41 -17.24 15.02
CA ASP A 209 17.68 -18.24 15.81
C ASP A 209 17.79 -19.61 15.15
N ARG A 210 18.47 -20.53 15.85
CA ARG A 210 18.71 -21.91 15.42
C ARG A 210 17.61 -22.78 16.03
N SER A 211 16.66 -23.20 15.22
CA SER A 211 15.94 -24.47 15.47
C SER A 211 15.56 -25.17 14.16
N ARG A 212 16.45 -26.11 13.79
CA ARG A 212 16.27 -27.37 13.06
C ARG A 212 15.24 -27.41 11.90
N GLY A 213 15.77 -27.38 10.68
CA GLY A 213 15.13 -27.88 9.47
C GLY A 213 16.07 -27.75 8.26
N THR A 214 16.55 -28.89 7.76
CA THR A 214 17.51 -29.12 6.67
C THR A 214 17.45 -28.19 5.44
N GLY A 215 18.55 -27.45 5.22
CA GLY A 215 19.28 -27.21 3.96
C GLY A 215 18.56 -26.70 2.70
N VAL A 216 18.94 -25.52 2.19
CA VAL A 216 19.80 -25.25 1.01
C VAL A 216 20.10 -23.74 1.03
N GLY A 217 21.36 -23.35 0.82
CA GLY A 217 21.81 -21.95 0.86
C GLY A 217 21.07 -21.06 -0.14
N ALA A 218 20.36 -20.06 0.38
CA ALA A 218 19.82 -18.97 -0.42
C ALA A 218 20.98 -18.02 -0.78
N ALA A 219 21.24 -17.89 -2.08
CA ALA A 219 22.10 -16.83 -2.60
C ALA A 219 21.57 -15.47 -2.14
N GLU A 220 22.49 -14.60 -1.75
CA GLU A 220 22.22 -13.26 -1.20
C GLU A 220 21.27 -12.47 -2.11
N GLY A 221 20.16 -11.97 -1.55
CA GLY A 221 19.35 -10.90 -2.16
C GLY A 221 18.01 -11.30 -2.78
N VAL A 222 17.72 -12.59 -2.99
CA VAL A 222 16.42 -13.02 -3.58
C VAL A 222 15.42 -13.35 -2.48
N ALA A 223 14.24 -12.70 -2.51
CA ALA A 223 13.16 -13.02 -1.59
C ALA A 223 12.71 -14.48 -1.78
N PRO A 224 12.47 -15.25 -0.69
CA PRO A 224 12.10 -16.65 -0.80
C PRO A 224 10.79 -16.82 -1.57
N LEU A 225 10.69 -17.91 -2.33
CA LEU A 225 9.48 -18.33 -3.03
C LEU A 225 8.35 -18.54 -2.01
N LEU A 226 7.21 -17.90 -2.23
CA LEU A 226 6.05 -18.01 -1.35
C LEU A 226 5.15 -19.19 -1.76
N ASP A 227 4.44 -19.74 -0.79
CA ASP A 227 3.25 -20.55 -1.00
C ASP A 227 2.00 -19.66 -1.09
N GLU A 228 0.84 -20.25 -1.40
CA GLU A 228 -0.41 -19.48 -1.50
C GLU A 228 -0.78 -18.80 -0.17
N SER A 229 -0.50 -19.45 0.97
CA SER A 229 -0.75 -18.87 2.29
C SER A 229 0.15 -17.66 2.56
N GLY A 230 1.44 -17.75 2.22
CA GLY A 230 2.41 -16.66 2.32
C GLY A 230 2.06 -15.50 1.39
N MET A 231 1.58 -15.79 0.18
CA MET A 231 1.06 -14.80 -0.75
C MET A 231 -0.12 -14.04 -0.13
N ARG A 232 -1.11 -14.74 0.43
CA ARG A 232 -2.29 -14.10 1.03
C ARG A 232 -1.92 -13.21 2.21
N ARG A 233 -1.01 -13.66 3.08
CA ARG A 233 -0.47 -12.84 4.18
C ARG A 233 0.28 -11.60 3.68
N TRP A 234 1.17 -11.76 2.70
CA TRP A 234 2.00 -10.66 2.20
C TRP A 234 1.19 -9.60 1.44
N THR A 235 0.21 -10.04 0.63
CA THR A 235 -0.69 -9.16 -0.13
C THR A 235 -1.81 -8.56 0.72
N GLY A 236 -2.00 -9.05 1.95
CA GLY A 236 -3.09 -8.63 2.83
C GLY A 236 -4.46 -9.19 2.46
N ALA A 237 -4.51 -10.28 1.69
CA ALA A 237 -5.75 -10.93 1.27
C ALA A 237 -6.52 -11.56 2.43
N ASP A 238 -5.84 -11.96 3.51
CA ASP A 238 -6.48 -12.49 4.74
C ASP A 238 -7.00 -11.38 5.68
N GLY A 239 -6.81 -10.11 5.32
CA GLY A 239 -7.27 -9.00 6.13
C GLY A 239 -6.55 -7.68 5.84
N ILE A 240 -7.14 -6.91 4.93
CA ILE A 240 -7.10 -5.44 4.90
C ILE A 240 -5.70 -4.88 5.15
N THR A 241 -4.79 -5.13 4.22
CA THR A 241 -3.66 -4.22 4.08
C THR A 241 -3.64 -3.60 2.70
N ALA A 242 -3.84 -4.31 1.58
CA ALA A 242 -3.74 -3.71 0.25
C ALA A 242 -5.07 -3.30 -0.35
N SER A 243 -5.67 -2.19 0.07
CA SER A 243 -7.02 -1.86 -0.36
C SER A 243 -7.12 -1.32 -1.81
N GLY A 244 -6.24 -1.79 -2.69
CA GLY A 244 -6.34 -1.59 -4.12
C GLY A 244 -6.12 -0.18 -4.61
N THR A 245 -5.26 0.58 -3.93
CA THR A 245 -4.75 1.87 -4.43
C THR A 245 -3.43 1.69 -5.18
N LEU A 246 -2.66 0.65 -4.83
CA LEU A 246 -1.40 0.31 -5.46
C LEU A 246 -1.62 -0.65 -6.65
N PRO A 247 -1.31 -0.23 -7.88
CA PRO A 247 -1.28 -1.12 -9.04
C PRO A 247 -0.22 -2.21 -8.85
N VAL A 248 -0.60 -3.44 -9.16
CA VAL A 248 0.26 -4.61 -9.09
C VAL A 248 0.21 -5.32 -10.43
N ALA A 249 1.38 -5.49 -11.05
CA ALA A 249 1.51 -6.37 -12.19
C ALA A 249 1.57 -7.83 -11.71
N LEU A 250 0.84 -8.70 -12.38
CA LEU A 250 0.85 -10.14 -12.16
C LEU A 250 1.35 -10.81 -13.44
N ILE A 251 2.29 -11.73 -13.28
CA ILE A 251 2.76 -12.59 -14.36
C ILE A 251 2.52 -14.04 -13.94
N GLY A 252 1.52 -14.68 -14.55
CA GLY A 252 1.37 -16.12 -14.48
C GLY A 252 2.39 -16.75 -15.40
N VAL A 253 3.12 -17.76 -14.93
CA VAL A 253 4.17 -18.43 -15.69
C VAL A 253 3.94 -19.93 -15.62
N ARG A 254 3.96 -20.59 -16.77
CA ARG A 254 3.91 -22.03 -16.89
C ARG A 254 5.19 -22.50 -17.60
N VAL A 255 5.89 -23.44 -16.96
CA VAL A 255 7.10 -24.05 -17.49
C VAL A 255 6.81 -25.53 -17.72
N ASP A 256 6.59 -25.89 -18.97
CA ASP A 256 6.32 -27.26 -19.40
C ASP A 256 7.59 -27.92 -19.94
N GLU A 257 7.62 -29.25 -19.85
CA GLU A 257 8.55 -30.05 -20.65
C GLU A 257 7.85 -30.45 -21.94
N PRO A 258 8.47 -30.28 -23.11
CA PRO A 258 7.88 -30.68 -24.36
C PRO A 258 7.63 -32.18 -24.38
N ALA A 259 6.53 -32.58 -25.01
CA ALA A 259 6.17 -33.97 -25.18
C ALA A 259 7.31 -34.74 -25.86
N GLY A 260 7.72 -35.87 -25.26
CA GLY A 260 8.82 -36.70 -25.77
C GLY A 260 10.19 -36.43 -25.13
N ALA A 261 10.27 -35.61 -24.09
CA ALA A 261 11.48 -35.50 -23.27
C ALA A 261 11.87 -36.88 -22.69
N PRO A 262 13.17 -37.25 -22.70
CA PRO A 262 13.62 -38.55 -22.20
C PRO A 262 13.28 -38.74 -20.72
N GLU A 263 12.90 -39.96 -20.33
CA GLU A 263 12.61 -40.29 -18.93
C GLU A 263 13.79 -39.92 -18.02
N ARG A 264 13.50 -39.17 -16.95
CA ARG A 264 14.52 -38.60 -16.07
C ARG A 264 15.24 -39.69 -15.28
N PHE A 265 16.57 -39.71 -15.34
CA PHE A 265 17.38 -40.59 -14.51
C PHE A 265 17.52 -40.05 -13.08
N GLY A 266 16.62 -40.47 -12.19
CA GLY A 266 16.76 -40.38 -10.73
C GLY A 266 16.33 -39.04 -10.08
N ARG A 267 15.85 -39.15 -8.82
CA ARG A 267 15.25 -38.03 -8.05
C ARG A 267 16.17 -36.81 -7.84
N ARG A 268 17.50 -36.98 -7.88
CA ARG A 268 18.47 -35.89 -7.65
C ARG A 268 18.63 -34.96 -8.87
N SER A 269 18.40 -35.45 -10.09
CA SER A 269 18.44 -34.60 -11.30
C SER A 269 17.22 -33.69 -11.34
N ALA A 270 16.03 -34.26 -11.13
CA ALA A 270 14.77 -33.52 -11.12
C ALA A 270 14.74 -32.38 -10.08
N ALA A 271 15.31 -32.59 -8.89
CA ALA A 271 15.41 -31.54 -7.88
C ALA A 271 16.33 -30.38 -8.29
N ARG A 272 17.43 -30.65 -9.01
CA ARG A 272 18.33 -29.62 -9.52
C ARG A 272 17.73 -28.83 -10.67
N GLU A 273 17.03 -29.52 -11.58
CA GLU A 273 16.28 -28.89 -12.67
C GLU A 273 15.20 -27.96 -12.11
N ALA A 274 14.40 -28.43 -11.15
CA ALA A 274 13.38 -27.62 -10.49
C ALA A 274 14.00 -26.37 -9.82
N GLN A 275 15.14 -26.53 -9.14
CA GLN A 275 15.85 -25.40 -8.54
C GLN A 275 16.39 -24.43 -9.60
N ALA A 276 16.84 -24.92 -10.75
CA ALA A 276 17.31 -24.08 -11.85
C ALA A 276 16.15 -23.28 -12.49
N VAL A 277 14.98 -23.91 -12.65
CA VAL A 277 13.76 -23.22 -13.10
C VAL A 277 13.35 -22.14 -12.10
N ILE A 278 13.34 -22.44 -10.80
CA ILE A 278 13.05 -21.44 -9.76
C ILE A 278 14.06 -20.29 -9.84
N GLY A 279 15.35 -20.59 -10.01
CA GLY A 279 16.39 -19.58 -10.19
C GLY A 279 16.15 -18.69 -11.40
N ALA A 280 15.79 -19.27 -12.55
CA ALA A 280 15.51 -18.51 -13.78
C ALA A 280 14.23 -17.65 -13.65
N VAL A 281 13.17 -18.19 -13.05
CA VAL A 281 11.90 -17.48 -12.81
C VAL A 281 12.07 -16.31 -11.82
N THR A 282 12.96 -16.44 -10.85
CA THR A 282 13.19 -15.41 -9.82
C THR A 282 14.32 -14.43 -10.13
N ALA A 283 15.16 -14.72 -11.13
CA ALA A 283 16.27 -13.86 -11.54
C ALA A 283 15.88 -12.40 -11.90
N PRO A 284 14.77 -12.12 -12.60
CA PRO A 284 14.43 -10.74 -12.97
C PRO A 284 13.74 -9.95 -11.84
N LEU A 285 13.54 -10.54 -10.67
CA LEU A 285 12.76 -9.93 -9.59
C LEU A 285 13.56 -8.88 -8.79
N ARG A 286 12.92 -7.77 -8.50
CA ARG A 286 13.43 -6.74 -7.58
C ARG A 286 13.19 -7.17 -6.12
N PRO A 287 13.87 -6.57 -5.13
CA PRO A 287 13.67 -6.90 -3.71
C PRO A 287 12.22 -6.72 -3.20
N VAL A 288 11.42 -5.88 -3.87
CA VAL A 288 10.01 -5.63 -3.55
C VAL A 288 9.05 -6.65 -4.19
N ASP A 289 9.51 -7.38 -5.20
CA ASP A 289 8.72 -8.34 -5.96
C ASP A 289 8.66 -9.68 -5.23
N ARG A 290 7.63 -10.48 -5.51
CA ARG A 290 7.48 -11.84 -4.95
C ARG A 290 7.14 -12.84 -6.03
N ALA A 291 7.71 -14.03 -5.91
CA ALA A 291 7.27 -15.20 -6.66
C ALA A 291 6.48 -16.13 -5.74
N VAL A 292 5.45 -16.76 -6.30
CA VAL A 292 4.60 -17.73 -5.64
C VAL A 292 4.61 -19.00 -6.47
N ARG A 293 4.82 -20.15 -5.84
CA ARG A 293 4.67 -21.45 -6.51
C ARG A 293 3.23 -21.92 -6.37
N LEU A 294 2.51 -22.02 -7.49
CA LEU A 294 1.12 -22.46 -7.53
C LEU A 294 1.01 -23.97 -7.73
N SER A 295 1.91 -24.54 -8.54
CA SER A 295 2.04 -25.98 -8.76
C SER A 295 3.50 -26.33 -9.08
N ASP A 296 3.75 -27.56 -9.51
CA ASP A 296 5.10 -27.95 -9.91
C ASP A 296 5.62 -27.21 -11.14
N GLN A 297 4.72 -26.80 -12.04
CA GLN A 297 5.02 -26.15 -13.32
C GLN A 297 4.50 -24.72 -13.40
N GLU A 298 3.64 -24.30 -12.46
CA GLU A 298 3.01 -22.98 -12.48
C GLU A 298 3.53 -22.08 -11.36
N TYR A 299 3.90 -20.87 -11.74
CA TYR A 299 4.40 -19.82 -10.87
C TYR A 299 3.58 -18.56 -11.09
N LEU A 300 3.48 -17.72 -10.06
CA LEU A 300 2.90 -16.39 -10.14
C LEU A 300 3.93 -15.38 -9.64
N LEU A 301 4.26 -14.41 -10.47
CA LEU A 301 5.06 -13.26 -10.07
C LEU A 301 4.15 -12.10 -9.73
N ILE A 302 4.40 -11.46 -8.59
CA ILE A 302 3.66 -10.32 -8.08
C ILE A 302 4.62 -9.15 -8.01
N LEU A 303 4.43 -8.19 -8.91
CA LEU A 303 5.36 -7.12 -9.17
C LEU A 303 4.67 -5.76 -8.93
N PRO A 304 4.75 -5.20 -7.71
CA PRO A 304 4.09 -3.95 -7.38
C PRO A 304 4.69 -2.74 -8.10
N ALA A 305 3.88 -1.69 -8.32
CA ALA A 305 4.34 -0.43 -8.88
C ALA A 305 5.02 -0.56 -10.27
N LEU A 306 4.49 -1.45 -11.12
CA LEU A 306 4.93 -1.62 -12.50
C LEU A 306 3.78 -1.36 -13.46
N THR A 307 4.12 -0.75 -14.59
CA THR A 307 3.21 -0.64 -15.74
C THR A 307 3.13 -1.97 -16.50
N GLU A 308 2.14 -2.09 -17.38
CA GLU A 308 1.99 -3.28 -18.22
C GLU A 308 3.20 -3.50 -19.13
N GLU A 309 3.74 -2.44 -19.74
CA GLU A 309 4.93 -2.51 -20.60
C GLU A 309 6.16 -3.03 -19.86
N GLN A 310 6.36 -2.56 -18.63
CA GLN A 310 7.46 -3.03 -17.78
C GLN A 310 7.24 -4.50 -17.38
N ALA A 311 6.01 -4.90 -17.06
CA ALA A 311 5.68 -6.29 -16.74
C ALA A 311 5.89 -7.23 -17.94
N VAL A 312 5.53 -6.81 -19.16
CA VAL A 312 5.82 -7.55 -20.39
C VAL A 312 7.33 -7.69 -20.61
N THR A 313 8.11 -6.65 -20.29
CA THR A 313 9.58 -6.70 -20.37
C THR A 313 10.14 -7.76 -19.41
N VAL A 314 9.63 -7.82 -18.17
CA VAL A 314 9.99 -8.86 -17.19
C VAL A 314 9.60 -10.26 -17.70
N ALA A 315 8.43 -10.41 -18.33
CA ALA A 315 8.03 -11.69 -18.93
C ALA A 315 9.00 -12.13 -20.05
N GLY A 316 9.47 -11.19 -20.88
CA GLY A 316 10.49 -11.46 -21.90
C GLY A 316 11.83 -11.89 -21.29
N GLN A 317 12.29 -11.19 -20.24
CA GLN A 317 13.51 -11.57 -19.51
C GLN A 317 13.40 -12.97 -18.88
N LEU A 318 12.22 -13.34 -18.38
CA LEU A 318 11.95 -14.67 -17.85
C LEU A 318 12.02 -15.73 -18.96
N HIS A 319 11.47 -15.46 -20.13
CA HIS A 319 11.52 -16.39 -21.26
C HIS A 319 12.97 -16.66 -21.69
N GLU A 320 13.79 -15.60 -21.80
CA GLU A 320 15.24 -15.71 -22.08
C GLU A 320 15.99 -16.48 -20.98
N ALA A 321 15.69 -16.21 -19.70
CA ALA A 321 16.34 -16.87 -18.57
C ALA A 321 16.06 -18.37 -18.54
N VAL A 322 14.81 -18.78 -18.75
CA VAL A 322 14.43 -20.20 -18.76
C VAL A 322 14.90 -20.89 -20.04
N GLY A 323 14.79 -20.25 -21.21
CA GLY A 323 15.34 -20.77 -22.46
C GLY A 323 16.86 -20.98 -22.38
N GLY A 324 17.56 -20.11 -21.66
CA GLY A 324 18.99 -20.23 -21.36
C GLY A 324 19.38 -21.48 -20.56
N LEU A 325 18.44 -22.13 -19.85
CA LEU A 325 18.71 -23.36 -19.07
C LEU A 325 19.11 -24.53 -19.97
N ALA A 326 18.68 -24.54 -21.24
CA ALA A 326 19.09 -25.57 -22.20
C ALA A 326 20.62 -25.68 -22.36
N ARG A 327 21.37 -24.59 -22.09
CA ARG A 327 22.85 -24.62 -22.11
C ARG A 327 23.44 -25.44 -20.96
N SER A 328 22.78 -25.44 -19.80
CA SER A 328 23.23 -26.16 -18.59
C SER A 328 22.57 -27.52 -18.46
N TYR A 329 21.42 -27.72 -19.10
CA TYR A 329 20.63 -28.94 -19.10
C TYR A 329 20.28 -29.33 -20.55
N PRO A 330 21.26 -29.78 -21.36
CA PRO A 330 21.10 -30.00 -22.81
C PRO A 330 20.10 -31.09 -23.19
N PHE A 331 19.66 -31.91 -22.22
CA PHE A 331 18.65 -32.96 -22.41
C PHE A 331 17.25 -32.55 -21.92
N VAL A 332 17.09 -31.31 -21.44
CA VAL A 332 15.82 -30.77 -20.97
C VAL A 332 15.53 -29.50 -21.76
N ALA A 333 14.54 -29.58 -22.65
CA ALA A 333 13.95 -28.40 -23.25
C ALA A 333 12.80 -27.93 -22.35
N PHE A 334 12.71 -26.63 -22.09
CA PHE A 334 11.60 -26.06 -21.35
C PHE A 334 10.78 -25.19 -22.31
N ALA A 335 9.47 -25.44 -22.38
CA ALA A 335 8.53 -24.53 -23.01
C ALA A 335 7.99 -23.58 -21.93
N VAL A 336 8.01 -22.28 -22.22
CA VAL A 336 7.56 -21.26 -21.27
C VAL A 336 6.46 -20.42 -21.86
N HIS A 337 5.36 -20.37 -21.12
CA HIS A 337 4.21 -19.54 -21.43
C HIS A 337 3.95 -18.59 -20.26
N ALA A 338 3.66 -17.34 -20.57
CA ALA A 338 3.34 -16.34 -19.57
C ALA A 338 2.01 -15.62 -19.88
N ALA A 339 1.35 -15.13 -18.85
CA ALA A 339 0.20 -14.25 -18.96
C ALA A 339 0.38 -13.04 -18.05
N VAL A 340 0.22 -11.83 -18.59
CA VAL A 340 0.48 -10.57 -17.91
C VAL A 340 -0.81 -9.78 -17.71
N THR A 341 -1.01 -9.22 -16.52
CA THR A 341 -2.05 -8.22 -16.23
C THR A 341 -1.54 -7.21 -15.23
N VAL A 342 -2.08 -5.99 -15.24
CA VAL A 342 -1.89 -5.02 -14.15
C VAL A 342 -3.24 -4.74 -13.51
N THR A 343 -3.28 -4.74 -12.17
CA THR A 343 -4.54 -4.58 -11.45
C THR A 343 -4.35 -3.87 -10.12
N ALA A 344 -5.32 -3.03 -9.79
CA ALA A 344 -5.48 -2.48 -8.45
C ALA A 344 -6.47 -3.32 -7.62
N ARG A 345 -7.22 -4.26 -8.21
CA ARG A 345 -8.24 -5.06 -7.51
C ARG A 345 -7.62 -5.92 -6.41
N ARG A 346 -8.35 -6.07 -5.30
CA ARG A 346 -8.10 -7.11 -4.30
C ARG A 346 -9.39 -7.88 -3.96
N PRO A 347 -9.31 -9.20 -3.70
CA PRO A 347 -8.11 -10.05 -3.81
C PRO A 347 -7.56 -10.09 -5.24
N LEU A 348 -6.28 -10.44 -5.40
CA LEU A 348 -5.63 -10.45 -6.71
C LEU A 348 -6.31 -11.47 -7.65
N PRO A 349 -6.47 -11.17 -8.95
CA PRO A 349 -7.07 -12.06 -9.96
C PRO A 349 -6.20 -13.27 -10.33
N VAL A 350 -5.79 -14.05 -9.34
CA VAL A 350 -4.92 -15.21 -9.55
C VAL A 350 -5.59 -16.24 -10.47
N ALA A 351 -6.90 -16.46 -10.32
CA ALA A 351 -7.64 -17.40 -11.15
C ALA A 351 -7.66 -16.99 -12.64
N ASP A 352 -7.91 -15.71 -12.93
CA ASP A 352 -7.97 -15.17 -14.28
C ASP A 352 -6.60 -15.30 -14.97
N VAL A 353 -5.53 -14.95 -14.26
CA VAL A 353 -4.14 -15.09 -14.73
C VAL A 353 -3.77 -16.54 -14.98
N ARG A 354 -4.18 -17.47 -14.11
CA ARG A 354 -3.97 -18.92 -14.30
C ARG A 354 -4.73 -19.46 -15.50
N HIS A 355 -5.96 -19.02 -15.71
CA HIS A 355 -6.72 -19.41 -16.89
C HIS A 355 -6.04 -18.90 -18.17
N ALA A 356 -5.59 -17.64 -18.18
CA ALA A 356 -4.89 -17.06 -19.31
C ALA A 356 -3.56 -17.75 -19.64
N VAL A 357 -2.74 -18.13 -18.64
CA VAL A 357 -1.49 -18.86 -18.91
C VAL A 357 -1.77 -20.27 -19.41
N GLY A 358 -2.81 -20.94 -18.92
CA GLY A 358 -3.25 -22.24 -19.41
C GLY A 358 -3.75 -22.18 -20.85
N TRP A 359 -4.46 -21.11 -21.23
CA TRP A 359 -4.82 -20.84 -22.63
C TRP A 359 -3.58 -20.58 -23.49
N ALA A 360 -2.65 -19.74 -23.02
CA ALA A 360 -1.42 -19.41 -23.76
C ALA A 360 -0.58 -20.66 -24.05
N ALA A 361 -0.49 -21.58 -23.09
CA ALA A 361 0.20 -22.87 -23.27
C ALA A 361 -0.49 -23.77 -24.31
N ARG A 362 -1.83 -23.83 -24.32
CA ARG A 362 -2.58 -24.62 -25.32
C ARG A 362 -2.44 -24.08 -26.73
N GLU A 363 -2.45 -22.76 -26.88
CA GLU A 363 -2.36 -22.09 -28.19
C GLU A 363 -0.91 -21.84 -28.65
N GLY A 364 0.09 -22.21 -27.83
CA GLY A 364 1.49 -21.98 -28.16
C GLY A 364 1.90 -20.50 -28.13
N VAL A 365 1.14 -19.64 -27.45
CA VAL A 365 1.43 -18.21 -27.31
C VAL A 365 2.49 -18.01 -26.22
N PRO A 366 3.64 -17.37 -26.50
CA PRO A 366 4.70 -17.20 -25.49
C PRO A 366 4.29 -16.27 -24.35
N VAL A 367 3.65 -15.14 -24.66
CA VAL A 367 3.18 -14.15 -23.67
C VAL A 367 1.80 -13.65 -24.06
N ALA A 368 0.78 -13.98 -23.27
CA ALA A 368 -0.57 -13.43 -23.37
C ALA A 368 -0.69 -12.17 -22.51
N ARG A 369 -1.47 -11.19 -22.98
CA ARG A 369 -1.85 -10.00 -22.20
C ARG A 369 -3.32 -10.08 -21.89
N LEU A 370 -3.69 -9.94 -20.62
CA LEU A 370 -5.08 -9.73 -20.25
C LEU A 370 -5.38 -8.24 -20.41
N ALA A 371 -6.57 -7.92 -20.93
CA ALA A 371 -6.98 -6.54 -21.03
C ALA A 371 -6.92 -5.89 -19.64
N PRO A 372 -6.33 -4.68 -19.49
CA PRO A 372 -6.46 -3.93 -18.26
C PRO A 372 -7.95 -3.71 -17.99
N GLU A 373 -8.41 -4.10 -16.81
CA GLU A 373 -9.80 -3.90 -16.45
C GLU A 373 -10.14 -2.42 -16.48
N THR A 374 -11.24 -2.10 -17.15
CA THR A 374 -11.92 -0.81 -16.95
C THR A 374 -12.48 -0.85 -15.54
N ALA A 375 -12.27 0.20 -14.74
CA ALA A 375 -12.86 0.29 -13.40
C ALA A 375 -14.39 0.20 -13.53
N GLU A 376 -14.96 -1.01 -13.36
CA GLU A 376 -16.40 -1.16 -13.21
C GLU A 376 -16.76 -0.56 -11.86
N ALA A 377 -17.49 0.56 -11.92
CA ALA A 377 -18.11 1.16 -10.75
C ALA A 377 -18.92 0.09 -10.00
N PRO A 378 -18.79 -0.04 -8.68
CA PRO A 378 -19.61 -0.98 -7.94
C PRO A 378 -21.08 -0.56 -8.12
N VAL A 379 -21.87 -1.48 -8.65
CA VAL A 379 -23.32 -1.35 -8.74
C VAL A 379 -23.89 -1.48 -7.33
N GLY A 380 -24.50 -0.40 -6.82
CA GLY A 380 -25.47 -0.44 -5.71
C GLY A 380 -25.00 0.16 -4.41
#